data_AF-A0A7C3YGS4-F1
#
_entry.id   AF-A0A7C3YGS4-F1
#
_cell.length_a   1.000
_cell.length_b   1.000
_cell.length_c   1.000
_cell.angle_alpha   90.00
_cell.angle_beta   90.00
_cell.angle_gamma   90.00
#
_symmetry.space_group_name_H-M   'P 1'
#
loop_
_entity.id
_entity.type
_entity.pdbx_description
1 polymer ?
#
loop_
_entity_poly.entity_id
_entity_poly.type
_entity_poly.pdbx_seq_one_letter_code
_entity_poly.pdbx_strand_id
1 'polypeptide(L)'
;MKHNFWHGMAEEEKIEYLQKFSVAVIGSRMLMELLWRSGVGCVRYIGDFVTPNDSRLDCTLDPLEANDYDVVHPMSSDSCVISYLYPDDYKEFKRQLRGVDVIVAHKYMDVAARVADEIGSPFIPNIITTFLPDGIKFWEVQMPKVKFDPISYALTCSLQAGEILRIFTGYHMPTIAPDAYIVDTRSQYYLRRIKLKMKS
;
A
#
# COMPACT_ATOMS: atom_id res chain seq x y z
N MET A 1 22.46 8.35 -1.66
CA MET A 1 22.21 6.94 -1.24
C MET A 1 20.72 6.75 -1.00
N LYS A 2 19.97 6.44 -2.06
CA LYS A 2 18.71 5.67 -1.90
C LYS A 2 19.13 4.21 -1.62
N HIS A 3 18.26 3.36 -1.08
CA HIS A 3 18.55 1.98 -0.58
C HIS A 3 18.95 1.83 0.90
N ASN A 4 19.32 2.91 1.60
CA ASN A 4 19.61 2.82 3.05
C ASN A 4 18.40 2.48 3.93
N PHE A 5 17.18 2.67 3.41
CA PHE A 5 15.95 2.52 4.20
C PHE A 5 15.78 1.10 4.77
N TRP A 6 16.30 0.10 4.05
CA TRP A 6 16.24 -1.31 4.44
C TRP A 6 17.55 -1.86 5.00
N HIS A 7 18.54 -0.99 5.22
CA HIS A 7 19.84 -1.40 5.72
C HIS A 7 19.68 -2.12 7.08
N GLY A 8 20.23 -3.34 7.18
CA GLY A 8 20.12 -4.19 8.36
C GLY A 8 18.80 -4.98 8.47
N MET A 9 17.84 -4.77 7.56
CA MET A 9 16.63 -5.59 7.46
C MET A 9 16.73 -6.68 6.38
N ALA A 10 17.42 -6.42 5.28
CA ALA A 10 17.65 -7.37 4.19
C ALA A 10 19.06 -7.18 3.60
N GLU A 11 19.54 -8.20 2.89
CA GLU A 11 20.80 -8.16 2.13
C GLU A 11 20.73 -7.12 1.00
N GLU A 12 21.84 -6.46 0.68
CA GLU A 12 21.90 -5.38 -0.33
C GLU A 12 21.39 -5.84 -1.71
N GLU A 13 21.74 -7.05 -2.15
CA GLU A 13 21.26 -7.62 -3.41
C GLU A 13 19.73 -7.70 -3.48
N LYS A 14 19.08 -8.02 -2.35
CA LYS A 14 17.61 -8.08 -2.25
C LYS A 14 16.99 -6.69 -2.29
N ILE A 15 17.67 -5.70 -1.71
CA ILE A 15 17.24 -4.30 -1.74
C ILE A 15 17.35 -3.75 -3.16
N GLU A 16 18.45 -4.02 -3.86
CA GLU A 16 18.61 -3.66 -5.27
C GLU A 16 17.60 -4.36 -6.19
N TYR A 17 17.18 -5.58 -5.84
CA TYR A 17 16.18 -6.31 -6.60
C TYR A 17 14.81 -5.60 -6.63
N LEU A 18 14.50 -4.73 -5.65
CA LEU A 18 13.25 -3.95 -5.63
C LEU A 18 13.06 -3.05 -6.85
N GLN A 19 14.14 -2.63 -7.49
CA GLN A 19 14.10 -1.78 -8.69
C GLN A 19 13.41 -2.46 -9.88
N LYS A 20 13.20 -3.78 -9.83
CA LYS A 20 12.56 -4.55 -10.92
C LYS A 20 11.05 -4.61 -10.80
N PHE A 21 10.48 -4.19 -9.67
CA PHE A 21 9.06 -4.34 -9.40
C PHE A 21 8.27 -3.05 -9.55
N SER A 22 7.00 -3.20 -9.88
CA SER A 22 6.01 -2.14 -9.92
C SER A 22 4.93 -2.34 -8.86
N VAL A 23 4.64 -1.30 -8.09
CA VAL A 23 3.61 -1.32 -7.05
C VAL A 23 2.56 -0.26 -7.36
N ALA A 24 1.29 -0.62 -7.31
CA ALA A 24 0.21 0.36 -7.28
C ALA A 24 -0.13 0.77 -5.85
N VAL A 25 -0.25 2.07 -5.60
CA VAL A 25 -0.68 2.62 -4.31
C VAL A 25 -1.88 3.52 -4.55
N ILE A 26 -3.00 3.20 -3.89
CA ILE A 26 -4.28 3.91 -4.07
C ILE A 26 -4.64 4.66 -2.79
N GLY A 27 -4.56 6.00 -2.85
CA GLY A 27 -4.98 6.90 -1.77
C GLY A 27 -4.10 6.88 -0.51
N SER A 28 -2.81 6.59 -0.64
CA SER A 28 -1.83 6.70 0.47
C SER A 28 -0.52 7.31 -0.01
N ARG A 29 -0.39 8.64 0.11
CA ARG A 29 0.81 9.37 -0.32
C ARG A 29 2.02 8.99 0.54
N MET A 30 1.83 8.78 1.83
CA MET A 30 2.90 8.31 2.70
C MET A 30 3.49 6.96 2.28
N LEU A 31 2.64 5.97 1.96
CA LEU A 31 3.14 4.67 1.50
C LEU A 31 3.87 4.82 0.15
N MET A 32 3.32 5.61 -0.77
CA MET A 32 3.98 5.91 -2.05
C MET A 32 5.38 6.50 -1.82
N GLU A 33 5.50 7.50 -0.94
CA GLU A 33 6.79 8.11 -0.60
C GLU A 33 7.77 7.11 0.01
N LEU A 34 7.30 6.26 0.93
CA LEU A 34 8.13 5.23 1.55
C LEU A 34 8.69 4.28 0.48
N LEU A 35 7.87 3.82 -0.45
CA LEU A 35 8.29 2.89 -1.51
C LEU A 35 9.24 3.55 -2.52
N TRP A 36 8.98 4.80 -2.88
CA TRP A 36 9.86 5.57 -3.76
C TRP A 36 11.24 5.78 -3.12
N ARG A 37 11.28 6.20 -1.85
CA ARG A 37 12.55 6.38 -1.09
C ARG A 37 13.26 5.04 -0.84
N SER A 38 12.51 3.95 -0.83
CA SER A 38 12.97 2.57 -0.64
C SER A 38 13.57 1.92 -1.88
N GLY A 39 13.46 2.54 -3.06
CA GLY A 39 14.05 2.03 -4.30
C GLY A 39 13.18 1.04 -5.07
N VAL A 40 11.86 1.03 -4.87
CA VAL A 40 10.93 0.30 -5.75
C VAL A 40 11.02 0.87 -7.17
N GLY A 41 11.10 0.01 -8.19
CA GLY A 41 11.33 0.43 -9.58
C GLY A 41 10.28 1.41 -10.12
N CYS A 42 9.01 1.07 -9.95
CA CYS A 42 7.90 1.89 -10.43
C CYS A 42 6.74 1.92 -9.44
N VAL A 43 6.39 3.09 -8.92
CA VAL A 43 5.19 3.28 -8.10
C VAL A 43 4.11 3.94 -8.93
N ARG A 44 3.00 3.25 -9.15
CA ARG A 44 1.80 3.81 -9.80
C ARG A 44 0.88 4.34 -8.72
N TYR A 45 0.90 5.65 -8.56
CA TYR A 45 0.08 6.33 -7.57
C TYR A 45 -1.29 6.67 -8.16
N ILE A 46 -2.36 6.17 -7.55
CA ILE A 46 -3.73 6.57 -7.86
C ILE A 46 -4.22 7.47 -6.73
N GLY A 47 -4.25 8.77 -6.99
CA GLY A 47 -4.76 9.78 -6.08
C GLY A 47 -6.22 10.11 -6.36
N ASP A 48 -6.88 10.73 -5.40
CA ASP A 48 -8.23 11.29 -5.52
C ASP A 48 -8.24 12.65 -4.79
N PHE A 49 -9.40 13.27 -4.61
CA PHE A 49 -9.60 14.42 -3.78
C PHE A 49 -9.03 14.24 -2.36
N VAL A 50 -8.19 15.20 -1.94
CA VAL A 50 -7.64 15.27 -0.59
C VAL A 50 -8.68 15.87 0.33
N THR A 51 -9.14 15.10 1.32
CA THR A 51 -10.02 15.64 2.36
C THR A 51 -9.21 16.28 3.50
N PRO A 52 -9.80 17.19 4.29
CA PRO A 52 -9.16 17.70 5.51
C PRO A 52 -8.78 16.61 6.52
N ASN A 53 -9.48 15.47 6.50
CA ASN A 53 -9.10 14.34 7.34
C ASN A 53 -7.87 13.61 6.79
N ASP A 54 -7.71 13.53 5.47
CA ASP A 54 -6.53 12.93 4.85
C ASP A 54 -5.28 13.74 5.20
N SER A 55 -5.32 15.07 5.04
CA SER A 55 -4.18 15.94 5.40
C SER A 55 -3.86 15.97 6.89
N ARG A 56 -4.85 15.67 7.74
CA ARG A 56 -4.63 15.49 9.18
C ARG A 56 -3.94 14.17 9.50
N LEU A 57 -4.23 13.10 8.75
CA LEU A 57 -3.73 11.75 9.02
C LEU A 57 -2.37 11.48 8.37
N ASP A 58 -2.23 11.88 7.11
CA ASP A 58 -1.04 11.64 6.32
C ASP A 58 -0.12 12.86 6.38
N CYS A 59 1.00 12.73 7.10
CA CYS A 59 1.94 13.83 7.30
C CYS A 59 2.75 14.21 6.04
N THR A 60 2.55 13.51 4.92
CA THR A 60 3.13 13.87 3.61
C THR A 60 2.22 14.78 2.78
N LEU A 61 1.00 15.03 3.26
CA LEU A 61 0.07 16.01 2.69
C LEU A 61 0.21 17.33 3.45
N ASP A 62 0.39 18.44 2.72
CA ASP A 62 0.30 19.77 3.30
C ASP A 62 -1.18 20.05 3.64
N PRO A 63 -1.51 20.58 4.83
CA PRO A 63 -2.86 21.03 5.15
C PRO A 63 -3.49 21.97 4.09
N LEU A 64 -2.67 22.72 3.34
CA LEU A 64 -3.09 23.60 2.25
C LEU A 64 -3.52 22.85 0.99
N GLU A 65 -3.14 21.59 0.82
CA GLU A 65 -3.62 20.71 -0.26
C GLU A 65 -5.02 20.15 0.03
N ALA A 66 -5.59 20.42 1.21
CA ALA A 66 -6.94 20.01 1.51
C ALA A 66 -7.95 20.66 0.54
N ASN A 67 -8.81 19.83 -0.01
CA ASN A 67 -9.78 20.16 -1.06
C ASN A 67 -9.18 20.37 -2.46
N ASP A 68 -7.99 19.84 -2.72
CA ASP A 68 -7.42 19.73 -4.06
C ASP A 68 -7.25 18.25 -4.48
N TYR A 69 -6.93 18.04 -5.74
CA TYR A 69 -6.61 16.71 -6.26
C TYR A 69 -5.23 16.25 -5.80
N ASP A 70 -5.16 15.01 -5.30
CA ASP A 70 -3.89 14.38 -4.92
C ASP A 70 -3.09 13.94 -6.15
N VAL A 71 -2.37 14.87 -6.75
CA VAL A 71 -1.48 14.61 -7.88
C VAL A 71 -0.05 14.79 -7.40
N VAL A 72 0.76 13.75 -7.61
CA VAL A 72 2.20 13.83 -7.33
C VAL A 72 2.97 14.00 -8.62
N HIS A 73 3.90 14.96 -8.62
CA HIS A 73 4.76 15.14 -9.79
C HIS A 73 5.73 13.97 -9.92
N PRO A 74 5.98 13.49 -11.15
CA PRO A 74 6.97 12.44 -11.37
C PRO A 74 8.31 12.82 -10.75
N MET A 75 8.80 11.96 -9.86
CA MET A 75 10.10 12.14 -9.21
C MET A 75 11.08 11.16 -9.83
N SER A 76 12.11 11.63 -10.53
CA SER A 76 13.11 10.75 -11.17
C SER A 76 14.53 10.97 -10.66
N SER A 77 15.16 9.87 -10.26
CA SER A 77 16.61 9.68 -10.40
C SER A 77 16.91 8.24 -10.79
N ASP A 78 16.21 7.26 -10.17
CA ASP A 78 16.39 5.80 -10.39
C ASP A 78 15.11 4.97 -10.14
N SER A 79 14.07 5.59 -9.57
CA SER A 79 12.75 5.03 -9.27
C SER A 79 11.71 5.95 -9.89
N CYS A 80 10.70 5.39 -10.56
CA CYS A 80 9.68 6.13 -11.29
C CYS A 80 8.38 6.20 -10.48
N VAL A 81 7.86 7.40 -10.26
CA VAL A 81 6.49 7.59 -9.75
C VAL A 81 5.62 8.07 -10.90
N ILE A 82 4.58 7.30 -11.22
CA ILE A 82 3.56 7.67 -12.22
C ILE A 82 2.26 7.95 -11.48
N SER A 83 1.79 9.19 -11.56
CA SER A 83 0.56 9.62 -10.89
C SER A 83 -0.62 9.60 -11.86
N TYR A 84 -1.74 9.04 -11.42
CA TYR A 84 -3.03 9.09 -12.08
C TYR A 84 -4.08 9.59 -11.09
N LEU A 85 -5.10 10.27 -11.60
CA LEU A 85 -6.33 10.50 -10.85
C LEU A 85 -7.19 9.24 -10.90
N TYR A 86 -7.89 8.97 -9.80
CA TYR A 86 -8.86 7.88 -9.71
C TYR A 86 -9.93 8.07 -10.79
N PRO A 87 -10.09 7.11 -11.72
CA PRO A 87 -11.04 7.23 -12.80
C PRO A 87 -12.42 6.72 -12.38
N ASP A 88 -13.48 7.36 -12.89
CA ASP A 88 -14.85 6.88 -12.69
C ASP A 88 -15.14 5.58 -13.47
N ASP A 89 -14.40 5.32 -14.55
CA ASP A 89 -14.54 4.11 -15.36
C ASP A 89 -13.68 2.96 -14.84
N TYR A 90 -14.33 1.84 -14.54
CA TYR A 90 -13.68 0.61 -14.09
C TYR A 90 -12.66 0.07 -15.11
N LYS A 91 -12.93 0.19 -16.42
CA LYS A 91 -11.99 -0.28 -17.45
C LYS A 91 -10.72 0.56 -17.45
N GLU A 92 -10.86 1.87 -17.30
CA GLU A 92 -9.74 2.78 -17.14
C GLU A 92 -8.94 2.46 -15.88
N PHE A 93 -9.61 2.25 -14.74
CA PHE A 93 -8.96 1.87 -13.49
C PHE A 93 -8.13 0.58 -13.65
N LYS A 94 -8.74 -0.46 -14.27
CA LYS A 94 -8.05 -1.71 -14.59
C LYS A 94 -6.87 -1.51 -15.53
N ARG A 95 -6.99 -0.60 -16.51
CA ARG A 95 -5.90 -0.27 -17.45
C ARG A 95 -4.71 0.36 -16.72
N GLN A 96 -4.95 1.31 -15.83
CA GLN A 96 -3.91 1.98 -15.03
C GLN A 96 -3.16 0.98 -14.13
N LEU A 97 -3.88 -0.02 -13.59
CA LEU A 97 -3.33 -1.06 -12.71
C LEU A 97 -2.69 -2.24 -13.46
N ARG A 98 -2.78 -2.33 -14.79
CA ARG A 98 -2.33 -3.51 -15.53
C ARG A 98 -0.81 -3.70 -15.48
N GLY A 99 -0.35 -4.87 -15.07
CA GLY A 99 1.09 -5.21 -15.04
C GLY A 99 1.85 -4.55 -13.88
N VAL A 100 1.15 -4.26 -12.78
CA VAL A 100 1.78 -4.07 -11.47
C VAL A 100 1.95 -5.41 -10.79
N ASP A 101 2.99 -5.53 -9.96
CA ASP A 101 3.30 -6.75 -9.23
C ASP A 101 2.52 -6.87 -7.93
N VAL A 102 2.16 -5.74 -7.28
CA VAL A 102 1.32 -5.68 -6.07
C VAL A 102 0.42 -4.44 -6.10
N ILE A 103 -0.80 -4.55 -5.59
CA ILE A 103 -1.71 -3.42 -5.36
C ILE A 103 -1.92 -3.20 -3.86
N VAL A 104 -1.71 -1.96 -3.41
CA VAL A 104 -2.07 -1.52 -2.05
C VAL A 104 -3.13 -0.43 -2.10
N ALA A 105 -4.22 -0.59 -1.34
CA ALA A 105 -5.32 0.35 -1.36
C ALA A 105 -5.74 0.81 0.04
N HIS A 106 -5.70 2.12 0.24
CA HIS A 106 -6.24 2.80 1.42
C HIS A 106 -7.59 3.48 1.13
N LYS A 107 -7.84 3.81 -0.14
CA LYS A 107 -9.15 4.23 -0.67
C LYS A 107 -9.63 3.20 -1.70
N TYR A 108 -10.94 3.15 -1.94
CA TYR A 108 -11.58 2.29 -2.96
C TYR A 108 -11.24 0.78 -2.87
N MET A 109 -11.03 0.27 -1.66
CA MET A 109 -10.52 -1.10 -1.43
C MET A 109 -11.34 -2.18 -2.13
N ASP A 110 -12.67 -2.12 -2.10
CA ASP A 110 -13.52 -3.13 -2.74
C ASP A 110 -13.30 -3.21 -4.26
N VAL A 111 -13.14 -2.06 -4.92
CA VAL A 111 -12.92 -1.99 -6.37
C VAL A 111 -11.49 -2.42 -6.69
N ALA A 112 -10.51 -1.93 -5.92
CA ALA A 112 -9.10 -2.28 -6.08
C ALA A 112 -8.86 -3.79 -5.91
N ALA A 113 -9.50 -4.43 -4.93
CA ALA A 113 -9.40 -5.87 -4.69
C ALA A 113 -9.95 -6.69 -5.87
N ARG A 114 -11.06 -6.26 -6.47
CA ARG A 114 -11.62 -6.91 -7.68
C ARG A 114 -10.67 -6.81 -8.86
N VAL A 115 -10.11 -5.63 -9.10
CA VAL A 115 -9.13 -5.45 -10.17
C VAL A 115 -7.89 -6.32 -9.92
N ALA A 116 -7.38 -6.33 -8.70
CA ALA A 116 -6.22 -7.13 -8.31
C ALA A 116 -6.43 -8.62 -8.61
N ASP A 117 -7.59 -9.16 -8.23
CA ASP A 117 -7.99 -10.53 -8.54
C ASP A 117 -8.05 -10.79 -10.06
N GLU A 118 -8.70 -9.90 -10.81
CA GLU A 118 -8.85 -10.02 -12.26
C GLU A 118 -7.53 -9.95 -13.04
N ILE A 119 -6.52 -9.24 -12.52
CA ILE A 119 -5.20 -9.13 -13.15
C ILE A 119 -4.18 -10.13 -12.57
N GLY A 120 -4.56 -10.91 -11.56
CA GLY A 120 -3.68 -11.89 -10.92
C GLY A 120 -2.57 -11.26 -10.06
N SER A 121 -2.82 -10.12 -9.44
CA SER A 121 -1.85 -9.43 -8.57
C SER A 121 -2.25 -9.52 -7.09
N PRO A 122 -1.31 -9.76 -6.16
CA PRO A 122 -1.55 -9.65 -4.72
C PRO A 122 -2.14 -8.30 -4.31
N PHE A 123 -3.06 -8.34 -3.35
CA PHE A 123 -3.75 -7.16 -2.83
C PHE A 123 -3.51 -6.96 -1.34
N ILE A 124 -3.15 -5.73 -0.95
CA ILE A 124 -2.98 -5.31 0.44
C ILE A 124 -4.01 -4.20 0.73
N PRO A 125 -4.98 -4.42 1.63
CA PRO A 125 -5.92 -3.37 2.06
C PRO A 125 -5.25 -2.39 3.02
N ASN A 126 -6.00 -1.48 3.65
CA ASN A 126 -5.49 -0.55 4.66
C ASN A 126 -5.09 -1.18 6.01
N ILE A 127 -4.71 -2.46 6.05
CA ILE A 127 -4.16 -3.16 7.22
C ILE A 127 -2.98 -4.03 6.79
N ILE A 128 -2.29 -4.66 7.74
CA ILE A 128 -1.13 -5.50 7.45
C ILE A 128 -1.61 -6.93 7.18
N THR A 129 -1.91 -7.23 5.91
CA THR A 129 -2.20 -8.58 5.39
C THR A 129 -2.15 -8.56 3.87
N THR A 130 -1.90 -9.70 3.25
CA THR A 130 -1.84 -9.88 1.80
C THR A 130 -2.88 -10.91 1.38
N PHE A 131 -3.71 -10.53 0.41
CA PHE A 131 -4.61 -11.42 -0.31
C PHE A 131 -3.90 -11.86 -1.59
N LEU A 132 -3.60 -13.15 -1.68
CA LEU A 132 -2.99 -13.73 -2.87
C LEU A 132 -4.07 -14.02 -3.93
N PRO A 133 -3.75 -13.97 -5.24
CA PRO A 133 -4.71 -14.23 -6.31
C PRO A 133 -5.37 -15.61 -6.23
N ASP A 134 -4.65 -16.62 -5.74
CA ASP A 134 -5.09 -18.00 -5.57
C ASP A 134 -5.59 -18.31 -4.14
N GLY A 135 -5.61 -17.31 -3.27
CA GLY A 135 -6.00 -17.45 -1.86
C GLY A 135 -7.44 -17.05 -1.57
N ILE A 136 -7.70 -16.80 -0.28
CA ILE A 136 -8.95 -16.21 0.21
C ILE A 136 -9.17 -14.87 -0.50
N LYS A 137 -10.40 -14.59 -0.93
CA LYS A 137 -10.74 -13.33 -1.58
C LYS A 137 -11.07 -12.25 -0.56
N PHE A 138 -10.77 -11.00 -0.90
CA PHE A 138 -11.06 -9.85 -0.04
C PHE A 138 -12.54 -9.75 0.34
N TRP A 139 -13.44 -10.05 -0.59
CA TRP A 139 -14.89 -10.01 -0.33
C TRP A 139 -15.40 -11.19 0.49
N GLU A 140 -14.63 -12.26 0.67
CA GLU A 140 -15.00 -13.43 1.48
C GLU A 140 -14.75 -13.22 2.97
N VAL A 141 -14.11 -12.11 3.37
CA VAL A 141 -13.81 -11.82 4.77
C VAL A 141 -14.49 -10.55 5.27
N GLN A 142 -14.78 -10.52 6.57
CA GLN A 142 -15.24 -9.35 7.27
C GLN A 142 -14.05 -8.47 7.64
N MET A 143 -13.89 -7.35 6.94
CA MET A 143 -12.84 -6.39 7.23
C MET A 143 -13.11 -5.66 8.56
N PRO A 144 -12.10 -5.54 9.43
CA PRO A 144 -12.21 -4.78 10.67
C PRO A 144 -12.36 -3.29 10.36
N LYS A 145 -13.16 -2.58 11.15
CA LYS A 145 -13.17 -1.12 11.12
C LYS A 145 -11.92 -0.61 11.82
N VAL A 146 -10.99 -0.05 11.05
CA VAL A 146 -9.79 0.59 11.59
C VAL A 146 -10.00 2.10 11.63
N LYS A 147 -9.73 2.70 12.79
CA LYS A 147 -9.70 4.15 12.96
C LYS A 147 -8.25 4.56 13.08
N PHE A 148 -7.80 5.37 12.14
CA PHE A 148 -6.45 5.90 12.17
C PHE A 148 -6.39 7.21 12.94
N ASP A 149 -5.38 7.33 13.78
CA ASP A 149 -4.68 8.57 14.09
C ASP A 149 -3.37 8.66 13.27
N PRO A 150 -2.71 9.83 13.19
CA PRO A 150 -1.54 10.01 12.33
C PRO A 150 -0.38 9.05 12.65
N ILE A 151 -0.19 8.71 13.92
CA ILE A 151 0.87 7.78 14.36
C ILE A 151 0.51 6.37 13.90
N SER A 152 -0.72 5.94 14.16
CA SER A 152 -1.18 4.59 13.76
C SER A 152 -1.16 4.40 12.23
N TYR A 153 -1.47 5.45 11.47
CA TYR A 153 -1.42 5.46 10.01
C TYR A 153 0.02 5.35 9.52
N ALA A 154 0.93 6.18 10.06
CA ALA A 154 2.35 6.14 9.74
C ALA A 154 2.97 4.76 9.97
N LEU A 155 2.71 4.17 11.14
CA LEU A 155 3.16 2.81 11.46
C LEU A 155 2.56 1.77 10.51
N THR A 156 1.30 1.90 10.12
CA THR A 156 0.65 1.00 9.17
C THR A 156 1.34 1.08 7.80
N CYS A 157 1.56 2.28 7.26
CA CYS A 157 2.26 2.48 6.00
C CYS A 157 3.70 1.94 6.05
N SER A 158 4.44 2.17 7.14
CA SER A 158 5.79 1.62 7.32
C SER A 158 5.82 0.09 7.33
N LEU A 159 4.89 -0.54 8.05
CA LEU A 159 4.79 -1.99 8.09
C LEU A 159 4.39 -2.57 6.73
N GLN A 160 3.47 -1.93 6.02
CA GLN A 160 3.07 -2.35 4.66
C GLN A 160 4.22 -2.22 3.64
N ALA A 161 5.04 -1.18 3.74
CA ALA A 161 6.26 -1.09 2.93
C ALA A 161 7.20 -2.28 3.20
N GLY A 162 7.30 -2.70 4.47
CA GLY A 162 8.02 -3.91 4.86
C GLY A 162 7.39 -5.21 4.32
N GLU A 163 6.07 -5.30 4.25
CA GLU A 163 5.39 -6.44 3.62
C GLU A 163 5.67 -6.52 2.12
N ILE A 164 5.73 -5.39 1.43
CA ILE A 164 6.12 -5.32 0.00
C ILE A 164 7.55 -5.83 -0.20
N LEU A 165 8.49 -5.41 0.66
CA LEU A 165 9.85 -5.95 0.66
C LEU A 165 9.83 -7.47 0.83
N ARG A 166 9.05 -8.00 1.76
CA ARG A 166 8.92 -9.45 2.00
C ARG A 166 8.38 -10.19 0.78
N ILE A 167 7.34 -9.66 0.13
CA ILE A 167 6.75 -10.22 -1.09
C ILE A 167 7.80 -10.36 -2.19
N PHE A 168 8.60 -9.32 -2.43
CA PHE A 168 9.52 -9.27 -3.55
C PHE A 168 10.86 -9.96 -3.32
N THR A 169 11.33 -9.99 -2.08
CA THR A 169 12.67 -10.50 -1.76
C THR A 169 12.68 -11.90 -1.16
N GLY A 170 11.53 -12.39 -0.69
CA GLY A 170 11.40 -13.68 -0.01
C GLY A 170 12.25 -13.81 1.25
N TYR A 171 12.79 -12.71 1.81
CA TYR A 171 13.61 -12.78 3.03
C TYR A 171 12.81 -13.27 4.24
N HIS A 172 11.52 -12.93 4.31
CA HIS A 172 10.53 -13.51 5.22
C HIS A 172 9.19 -13.66 4.53
N MET A 173 8.35 -14.56 5.05
CA MET A 173 6.99 -14.70 4.54
C MET A 173 6.16 -13.46 4.91
N PRO A 174 5.46 -12.81 3.95
CA PRO A 174 4.48 -11.79 4.28
C PRO A 174 3.31 -12.40 5.07
N THR A 175 2.61 -11.53 5.77
CA THR A 175 1.34 -11.84 6.44
C THR A 175 0.29 -12.09 5.37
N ILE A 176 -0.28 -13.29 5.33
CA ILE A 176 -1.29 -13.68 4.35
C ILE A 176 -2.65 -13.90 5.03
N ALA A 177 -3.72 -13.44 4.39
CA ALA A 177 -5.08 -13.66 4.85
C ALA A 177 -5.35 -15.17 5.06
N PRO A 178 -6.01 -15.58 6.16
CA PRO A 178 -6.84 -14.75 7.04
C PRO A 178 -6.08 -14.11 8.20
N ASP A 179 -4.76 -14.32 8.32
CA ASP A 179 -3.98 -13.66 9.36
C ASP A 179 -3.75 -12.19 8.98
N ALA A 180 -3.85 -11.30 9.95
CA ALA A 180 -3.62 -9.88 9.73
C ALA A 180 -3.08 -9.20 11.00
N TYR A 181 -2.48 -8.03 10.84
CA TYR A 181 -2.17 -7.13 11.95
C TYR A 181 -2.85 -5.78 11.77
N ILE A 182 -3.22 -5.18 12.89
CA ILE A 182 -3.73 -3.81 12.97
C ILE A 182 -2.83 -3.04 13.92
N VAL A 183 -2.49 -1.82 13.55
CA VAL A 183 -1.86 -0.88 14.47
C VAL A 183 -2.92 -0.27 15.38
N ASP A 184 -2.72 -0.37 16.69
CA ASP A 184 -3.59 0.18 17.73
C ASP A 184 -2.73 0.90 18.76
N THR A 185 -2.66 2.24 18.66
CA THR A 185 -1.86 3.12 19.53
C THR A 185 -2.28 3.07 21.00
N ARG A 186 -3.44 2.46 21.32
CA ARG A 186 -3.92 2.26 22.69
C ARG A 186 -3.49 0.92 23.27
N SER A 187 -2.97 0.01 22.44
CA SER A 187 -2.46 -1.28 22.87
C SER A 187 -1.00 -1.17 23.31
N GLN A 188 -0.59 -2.01 24.27
CA GLN A 188 0.75 -1.97 24.87
C GLN A 188 1.90 -2.07 23.85
N TYR A 189 1.71 -2.79 22.76
CA TYR A 189 2.74 -3.04 21.75
C TYR A 189 2.48 -2.32 20.43
N TYR A 190 1.45 -1.48 20.37
CA TYR A 190 0.98 -0.77 19.19
C TYR A 190 0.57 -1.65 17.99
N LEU A 191 0.85 -2.95 18.00
CA LEU A 191 0.54 -3.89 16.93
C LEU A 191 -0.24 -5.07 17.51
N ARG A 192 -1.42 -5.34 16.94
CA ARG A 192 -2.28 -6.44 17.36
C ARG A 192 -2.47 -7.42 16.21
N ARG A 193 -2.11 -8.68 16.44
CA ARG A 193 -2.47 -9.79 15.54
C ARG A 193 -3.95 -10.09 15.66
N ILE A 194 -4.60 -10.28 14.52
CA ILE A 194 -6.00 -10.67 14.41
C ILE A 194 -6.14 -11.77 13.34
N LYS A 195 -7.29 -12.45 13.36
CA LYS A 195 -7.70 -13.37 12.30
C LYS A 195 -8.98 -12.84 11.68
N LEU A 196 -8.97 -12.61 10.37
CA LEU A 196 -10.13 -12.15 9.62
C LEU A 196 -11.21 -13.23 9.63
N LYS A 197 -12.45 -12.81 9.93
CA LYS A 197 -13.59 -13.72 9.97
C LYS A 197 -14.11 -13.92 8.56
N MET A 198 -14.41 -15.15 8.18
CA MET A 198 -15.08 -15.45 6.91
C MET A 198 -16.51 -14.90 6.96
N LYS A 199 -16.98 -14.33 5.85
CA LYS A 199 -18.39 -14.04 5.64
C LYS A 199 -19.08 -15.37 5.35
N SER A 200 -20.02 -15.72 6.21
CA SER A 200 -20.98 -16.81 6.04
C SER A 200 -21.98 -16.51 4.93
#